data_AF-A0A8U0A6S0-F1
#
_entry.id   AF-A0A8U0A6S0-F1
#
_cell.length_a   1.000
_cell.length_b   1.000
_cell.length_c   1.000
_cell.angle_alpha   90.00
_cell.angle_beta   90.00
_cell.angle_gamma   90.00
#
_symmetry.space_group_name_H-M   'P 1'
#
loop_
_entity.id
_entity.type
_entity.pdbx_description
1 polymer ?
#
loop_
_entity_poly.entity_id
_entity_poly.type
_entity_poly.pdbx_seq_one_letter_code
_entity_poly.pdbx_strand_id
1 'polypeptide(L)'
;MNGRAFTRRRLIQLAGTSVVVGVSGCLASDDGESDADGYAPPSVTQTTQTNETMSAMGNESSSPTPVDEDSFKTRPTRGVSVPLVPTDVAYAWYRNREARFVDARNGGYNESHISGAVRSPAPNGQTSDDPVESWPKSDRIVTYCRCPHHMSALRAANLINQGYERVYALDKGFDDWIEHGHPIAGSNVEKQPNRQTITGTTAPKFAGETAWAFHRKSDQQEATGIEKSGQYVLNLPFYDVTDDSMIEIKTPEYTIEKSLGELTSATITPAGTLSQNVQ
;
A
#
# COMPACT_ATOMS: atom_id res chain seq x y z
N MET A 1 -75.06 -27.91 10.87
CA MET A 1 -76.11 -26.88 10.70
C MET A 1 -75.65 -25.92 9.62
N ASN A 2 -76.48 -25.75 8.57
CA ASN A 2 -76.63 -24.64 7.61
C ASN A 2 -75.37 -23.92 7.08
N GLY A 3 -75.16 -23.68 5.79
CA GLY A 3 -76.05 -23.69 4.64
C GLY A 3 -75.28 -23.12 3.43
N ARG A 4 -75.75 -23.46 2.23
CA ARG A 4 -75.13 -23.23 0.91
C ARG A 4 -75.25 -21.78 0.40
N ALA A 5 -74.35 -21.47 -0.54
CA ALA A 5 -74.50 -20.68 -1.77
C ALA A 5 -74.73 -19.15 -1.69
N PHE A 6 -73.99 -18.35 -2.49
CA PHE A 6 -74.38 -18.01 -3.87
C PHE A 6 -73.31 -17.16 -4.58
N THR A 7 -73.11 -17.50 -5.86
CA THR A 7 -72.38 -16.81 -6.93
C THR A 7 -72.91 -15.39 -7.19
N ARG A 8 -72.04 -14.43 -7.56
CA ARG A 8 -72.35 -13.42 -8.61
C ARG A 8 -71.07 -12.91 -9.28
N ARG A 9 -71.00 -13.15 -10.58
CA ARG A 9 -70.07 -12.54 -11.54
C ARG A 9 -70.41 -11.06 -11.73
N ARG A 10 -69.41 -10.19 -11.78
CA ARG A 10 -69.41 -9.01 -12.66
C ARG A 10 -68.01 -8.84 -13.25
N LEU A 11 -67.91 -9.15 -14.55
CA LEU A 11 -66.89 -8.60 -15.43
C LEU A 11 -67.14 -7.09 -15.54
N ILE A 12 -66.11 -6.28 -15.36
CA ILE A 12 -65.97 -4.99 -16.02
C ILE A 12 -64.65 -5.06 -16.77
N GLN A 13 -64.75 -5.17 -18.10
CA GLN A 13 -63.64 -4.90 -19.00
C GLN A 13 -63.40 -3.39 -19.01
N LEU A 14 -62.17 -2.98 -18.73
CA LEU A 14 -61.65 -1.67 -19.09
C LEU A 14 -60.37 -1.92 -19.89
N ALA A 15 -60.49 -1.71 -21.19
CA ALA A 15 -59.37 -1.50 -22.08
C ALA A 15 -58.79 -0.11 -21.78
N GLY A 16 -57.46 -0.01 -21.72
CA GLY A 16 -56.80 1.29 -21.54
C GLY A 16 -55.30 1.18 -21.35
N THR A 17 -54.57 1.20 -22.47
CA THR A 17 -53.23 1.79 -22.67
C THR A 17 -52.10 1.50 -21.68
N SER A 18 -51.11 0.77 -22.18
CA SER A 18 -49.76 0.61 -21.66
C SER A 18 -49.05 1.96 -21.45
N VAL A 19 -48.54 2.21 -20.25
CA VAL A 19 -47.31 2.98 -20.04
C VAL A 19 -46.42 2.14 -19.14
N VAL A 20 -45.35 1.58 -19.71
CA VAL A 20 -44.29 0.95 -18.95
C VAL A 20 -43.48 2.08 -18.31
N VAL A 21 -43.70 2.32 -17.02
CA VAL A 21 -42.74 3.07 -16.21
C VAL A 21 -42.00 2.02 -15.39
N GLY A 22 -40.84 1.61 -15.91
CA GLY A 22 -39.88 0.84 -15.14
C GLY A 22 -39.30 1.74 -14.07
N VAL A 23 -39.58 1.42 -12.81
CA VAL A 23 -38.79 1.91 -11.67
C VAL A 23 -38.29 0.69 -10.92
N SER A 24 -37.37 -0.05 -11.53
CA SER A 24 -36.49 -0.95 -10.79
C SER A 24 -35.38 -0.11 -10.18
N GLY A 25 -35.65 0.39 -8.98
CA GLY A 25 -34.65 1.00 -8.11
C GLY A 25 -34.63 0.26 -6.79
N CYS A 26 -33.41 0.07 -6.26
CA CYS A 26 -33.06 -0.47 -4.93
C CYS A 26 -33.04 -2.01 -4.90
N LEU A 27 -31.96 -2.71 -4.55
CA LEU A 27 -30.82 -2.40 -3.70
C LEU A 27 -29.57 -3.08 -4.28
N ALA A 28 -28.54 -2.31 -4.62
CA ALA A 28 -27.19 -2.85 -4.60
C ALA A 28 -26.81 -2.92 -3.12
N SER A 29 -26.56 -4.12 -2.63
CA SER A 29 -25.89 -4.35 -1.35
C SER A 29 -24.52 -3.70 -1.46
N ASP A 30 -24.36 -2.57 -0.80
CA ASP A 30 -23.08 -1.88 -0.62
C ASP A 30 -22.29 -2.65 0.46
N ASP A 31 -21.82 -3.82 0.06
CA ASP A 31 -20.85 -4.59 0.81
C ASP A 31 -19.48 -4.05 0.38
N GLY A 32 -19.14 -2.86 0.90
CA GLY A 32 -17.94 -2.10 0.55
C GLY A 32 -16.63 -2.74 1.01
N GLU A 33 -16.40 -4.02 0.69
CA GLU A 33 -15.07 -4.59 0.58
C GLU A 33 -14.60 -4.34 -0.86
N SER A 34 -13.71 -3.38 -1.03
CA SER A 34 -13.00 -3.24 -2.31
C SER A 34 -12.26 -4.54 -2.61
N ASP A 35 -12.65 -5.25 -3.67
CA ASP A 35 -11.97 -6.40 -4.27
C ASP A 35 -10.59 -5.97 -4.81
N ALA A 36 -9.69 -5.53 -3.93
CA ALA A 36 -8.34 -5.16 -4.31
C ALA A 36 -7.61 -6.43 -4.75
N ASP A 37 -7.53 -6.65 -6.06
CA ASP A 37 -6.76 -7.74 -6.66
C ASP A 37 -5.28 -7.36 -6.83
N GLY A 38 -4.89 -6.14 -6.44
CA GLY A 38 -3.55 -5.59 -6.63
C GLY A 38 -3.42 -4.76 -7.89
N TYR A 39 -4.31 -4.88 -8.87
CA TYR A 39 -4.27 -4.06 -10.08
C TYR A 39 -4.97 -2.72 -9.88
N ALA A 40 -4.56 -1.72 -10.69
CA ALA A 40 -5.30 -0.47 -10.82
C ALA A 40 -6.78 -0.74 -11.13
N PRO A 41 -7.76 -0.11 -10.46
CA PRO A 41 -9.17 -0.32 -10.73
C PRO A 41 -9.49 -0.15 -12.22
N PRO A 42 -10.39 -0.97 -12.81
CA PRO A 42 -10.80 -0.77 -14.19
C PRO A 42 -11.37 0.64 -14.33
N SER A 43 -10.84 1.41 -15.27
CA SER A 43 -11.34 2.76 -15.55
C SER A 43 -12.84 2.69 -15.81
N VAL A 44 -13.65 3.22 -14.89
CA VAL A 44 -15.08 3.41 -15.15
C VAL A 44 -15.14 4.37 -16.34
N THR A 45 -15.57 3.85 -17.48
CA THR A 45 -15.73 4.64 -18.70
C THR A 45 -16.56 5.86 -18.33
N GLN A 46 -16.00 7.06 -18.49
CA GLN A 46 -16.76 8.29 -18.35
C GLN A 46 -18.03 8.17 -19.20
N THR A 47 -19.17 8.04 -18.54
CA THR A 47 -20.48 8.07 -19.18
C THR A 47 -20.59 9.37 -19.95
N THR A 48 -20.88 9.22 -21.23
CA THR A 48 -20.97 10.24 -22.26
C THR A 48 -21.90 11.38 -21.84
N GLN A 49 -21.36 12.59 -21.67
CA GLN A 49 -22.12 13.81 -21.93
C GLN A 49 -21.52 14.45 -23.17
N THR A 50 -22.23 14.29 -24.28
CA THR A 50 -22.02 15.02 -25.53
C THR A 50 -22.21 16.51 -25.25
N ASN A 51 -21.14 17.29 -25.38
CA ASN A 51 -21.24 18.66 -25.87
C ASN A 51 -20.14 18.86 -26.90
N GLU A 52 -20.58 19.14 -28.12
CA GLU A 52 -19.75 19.35 -29.28
C GLU A 52 -18.90 20.62 -29.13
N THR A 53 -17.73 20.57 -29.78
CA THR A 53 -16.86 21.68 -30.19
C THR A 53 -15.82 22.17 -29.17
N MET A 54 -14.61 21.58 -29.20
CA MET A 54 -13.40 22.29 -29.66
C MET A 54 -12.17 21.38 -29.81
N SER A 55 -11.62 21.41 -31.02
CA SER A 55 -10.22 21.29 -31.44
C SER A 55 -9.27 20.29 -30.74
N ALA A 56 -9.06 19.18 -31.44
CA ALA A 56 -7.76 18.67 -31.89
C ALA A 56 -6.49 19.15 -31.13
N MET A 57 -6.03 18.33 -30.19
CA MET A 57 -4.60 18.13 -29.93
C MET A 57 -4.34 16.67 -29.55
N GLY A 58 -3.55 15.99 -30.39
CA GLY A 58 -2.67 14.88 -30.01
C GLY A 58 -3.32 13.61 -29.48
N ASN A 59 -3.84 12.77 -30.37
CA ASN A 59 -3.93 11.33 -30.11
C ASN A 59 -2.52 10.73 -30.26
N GLU A 60 -1.66 10.92 -29.25
CA GLU A 60 -0.46 10.08 -29.12
C GLU A 60 -0.87 8.78 -28.46
N SER A 61 -1.38 7.86 -29.29
CA SER A 61 -1.35 6.43 -29.04
C SER A 61 0.12 5.98 -29.10
N SER A 62 0.92 6.38 -28.12
CA SER A 62 2.28 5.92 -27.95
C SER A 62 2.20 4.54 -27.32
N SER A 63 2.22 3.50 -28.15
CA SER A 63 2.61 2.16 -27.68
C SER A 63 3.91 2.34 -26.88
N PRO A 64 3.97 1.97 -25.59
CA PRO A 64 5.17 2.19 -24.81
C PRO A 64 6.31 1.40 -25.44
N THR A 65 7.43 2.07 -25.69
CA THR A 65 8.70 1.39 -25.95
C THR A 65 8.89 0.32 -24.88
N PRO A 66 9.23 -0.93 -25.23
CA PRO A 66 9.48 -1.97 -24.23
C PRO A 66 10.51 -1.47 -23.22
N VAL A 67 10.14 -1.43 -21.94
CA VAL A 67 11.06 -1.04 -20.87
C VAL A 67 12.04 -2.18 -20.66
N ASP A 68 13.34 -1.88 -20.68
CA ASP A 68 14.38 -2.82 -20.33
C ASP A 68 14.45 -2.98 -18.81
N GLU A 69 13.74 -3.97 -18.28
CA GLU A 69 13.63 -4.24 -16.83
C GLU A 69 14.98 -4.62 -16.20
N ASP A 70 15.92 -5.16 -16.97
CA ASP A 70 17.27 -5.53 -16.51
C ASP A 70 18.18 -4.31 -16.30
N SER A 71 17.80 -3.16 -16.85
CA SER A 71 18.55 -1.90 -16.69
C SER A 71 18.32 -1.24 -15.33
N PHE A 72 17.35 -1.70 -14.55
CA PHE A 72 17.01 -1.08 -13.26
C PHE A 72 18.13 -1.22 -12.25
N LYS A 73 18.28 -0.19 -11.41
CA LYS A 73 19.17 -0.25 -10.25
C LYS A 73 18.70 -1.37 -9.33
N THR A 74 19.63 -2.06 -8.70
CA THR A 74 19.30 -3.10 -7.72
C THR A 74 19.77 -2.72 -6.33
N ARG A 75 19.07 -3.26 -5.33
CA ARG A 75 19.41 -3.16 -3.92
C ARG A 75 19.65 -4.55 -3.33
N PRO A 76 20.86 -4.84 -2.82
CA PRO A 76 21.10 -6.05 -2.03
C PRO A 76 20.22 -6.06 -0.77
N THR A 77 19.37 -7.08 -0.63
CA THR A 77 18.48 -7.25 0.51
C THR A 77 18.34 -8.74 0.80
N ARG A 78 18.78 -9.19 1.99
CA ARG A 78 18.70 -10.60 2.42
C ARG A 78 19.23 -11.60 1.38
N GLY A 79 20.37 -11.28 0.76
CA GLY A 79 21.01 -12.13 -0.25
C GLY A 79 20.39 -12.06 -1.65
N VAL A 80 19.37 -11.20 -1.86
CA VAL A 80 18.70 -10.99 -3.14
C VAL A 80 19.02 -9.60 -3.67
N SER A 81 19.34 -9.48 -4.96
CA SER A 81 19.43 -8.19 -5.65
C SER A 81 18.04 -7.76 -6.09
N VAL A 82 17.36 -6.96 -5.27
CA VAL A 82 15.99 -6.50 -5.55
C VAL A 82 16.02 -5.37 -6.59
N PRO A 83 15.35 -5.50 -7.75
CA PRO A 83 15.23 -4.42 -8.72
C PRO A 83 14.39 -3.25 -8.18
N LEU A 84 14.87 -2.03 -8.41
CA LEU A 84 14.21 -0.78 -8.04
C LEU A 84 13.55 -0.16 -9.27
N VAL A 85 12.22 -0.24 -9.36
CA VAL A 85 11.48 0.32 -10.48
C VAL A 85 11.28 1.84 -10.31
N PRO A 86 11.61 2.66 -11.32
CA PRO A 86 11.29 4.09 -11.32
C PRO A 86 9.79 4.38 -11.27
N THR A 87 9.39 5.50 -10.66
CA THR A 87 7.97 5.84 -10.44
C THR A 87 7.17 5.98 -11.74
N ASP A 88 7.76 6.60 -12.77
CA ASP A 88 7.13 6.77 -14.07
C ASP A 88 6.87 5.43 -14.79
N VAL A 89 7.83 4.51 -14.73
CA VAL A 89 7.68 3.14 -15.24
C VAL A 89 6.61 2.38 -14.45
N ALA A 90 6.66 2.42 -13.13
CA ALA A 90 5.65 1.79 -12.28
C ALA A 90 4.25 2.35 -12.57
N TYR A 91 4.12 3.66 -12.77
CA TYR A 91 2.86 4.29 -13.12
C TYR A 91 2.35 3.90 -14.51
N ALA A 92 3.23 3.71 -15.49
CA ALA A 92 2.85 3.16 -16.79
C ALA A 92 2.28 1.73 -16.64
N TRP A 93 2.96 0.86 -15.88
CA TRP A 93 2.45 -0.50 -15.59
C TRP A 93 1.13 -0.47 -14.83
N TYR A 94 0.99 0.44 -13.87
CA TYR A 94 -0.25 0.65 -13.12
C TYR A 94 -1.41 0.96 -14.07
N ARG A 95 -1.26 2.00 -14.91
CA ARG A 95 -2.32 2.44 -15.83
C ARG A 95 -2.74 1.37 -16.82
N ASN A 96 -1.81 0.54 -17.24
CA ASN A 96 -2.07 -0.54 -18.19
C ASN A 96 -2.53 -1.85 -17.51
N ARG A 97 -2.66 -1.87 -16.18
CA ARG A 97 -2.92 -3.08 -15.37
C ARG A 97 -1.91 -4.21 -15.66
N GLU A 98 -0.65 -3.83 -15.87
CA GLU A 98 0.46 -4.74 -16.17
C GLU A 98 1.26 -5.14 -14.93
N ALA A 99 0.96 -4.57 -13.78
CA ALA A 99 1.57 -4.91 -12.50
C ALA A 99 0.54 -4.86 -11.37
N ARG A 100 0.71 -5.74 -10.38
CA ARG A 100 0.01 -5.69 -9.11
C ARG A 100 0.83 -4.93 -8.08
N PHE A 101 0.18 -4.09 -7.28
CA PHE A 101 0.80 -3.25 -6.28
C PHE A 101 0.59 -3.81 -4.87
N VAL A 102 1.65 -3.80 -4.09
CA VAL A 102 1.69 -4.35 -2.74
C VAL A 102 2.19 -3.31 -1.76
N ASP A 103 1.34 -2.94 -0.82
CA ASP A 103 1.72 -2.11 0.31
C ASP A 103 2.46 -2.94 1.35
N ALA A 104 3.76 -2.69 1.50
CA ALA A 104 4.64 -3.37 2.44
C ALA A 104 4.67 -2.69 3.83
N ARG A 105 3.89 -1.64 4.06
CA ARG A 105 3.77 -0.97 5.36
C ARG A 105 2.88 -1.78 6.31
N ASN A 106 3.18 -1.73 7.61
CA ASN A 106 2.31 -2.35 8.62
C ASN A 106 1.18 -1.42 9.10
N GLY A 107 1.31 -0.10 8.92
CA GLY A 107 0.26 0.89 9.19
C GLY A 107 0.10 1.91 8.06
N GLY A 108 -0.99 2.68 8.11
CA GLY A 108 -1.26 3.74 7.13
C GLY A 108 -2.02 3.29 5.87
N TYR A 109 -2.23 1.99 5.68
CA TYR A 109 -2.94 1.47 4.50
C TYR A 109 -4.40 1.97 4.47
N ASN A 110 -5.13 1.85 5.57
CA ASN A 110 -6.53 2.25 5.64
C ASN A 110 -6.73 3.76 5.46
N GLU A 111 -5.74 4.56 5.85
CA GLU A 111 -5.73 6.01 5.68
C GLU A 111 -5.51 6.37 4.21
N SER A 112 -4.44 5.84 3.63
CA SER A 112 -4.01 6.15 2.26
C SER A 112 -3.05 5.08 1.70
N HIS A 113 -3.37 4.53 0.54
CA HIS A 113 -2.58 3.55 -0.20
C HIS A 113 -2.69 3.80 -1.72
N ILE A 114 -1.80 3.23 -2.52
CA ILE A 114 -1.95 3.22 -3.99
C ILE A 114 -3.28 2.54 -4.34
N SER A 115 -4.11 3.18 -5.15
CA SER A 115 -5.45 2.67 -5.46
C SER A 115 -5.40 1.25 -6.06
N GLY A 116 -6.17 0.31 -5.53
CA GLY A 116 -6.17 -1.09 -5.98
C GLY A 116 -5.03 -1.97 -5.44
N ALA A 117 -4.04 -1.39 -4.75
CA ALA A 117 -3.01 -2.17 -4.08
C ALA A 117 -3.59 -3.04 -2.96
N VAL A 118 -2.90 -4.14 -2.63
CA VAL A 118 -3.22 -4.98 -1.46
C VAL A 118 -2.24 -4.73 -0.32
N ARG A 119 -2.69 -4.94 0.92
CA ARG A 119 -1.82 -4.90 2.11
C ARG A 119 -1.10 -6.23 2.29
N SER A 120 0.23 -6.23 2.20
CA SER A 120 1.08 -7.39 2.51
C SER A 120 2.37 -6.90 3.19
N PRO A 121 2.33 -6.70 4.53
CA PRO A 121 3.39 -6.02 5.25
C PRO A 121 4.75 -6.71 5.18
N ALA A 122 5.82 -5.94 5.14
CA ALA A 122 7.16 -6.50 5.20
C ALA A 122 7.47 -7.11 6.58
N PRO A 123 8.38 -8.09 6.68
CA PRO A 123 9.02 -8.75 5.54
C PRO A 123 8.21 -9.92 4.96
N ASN A 124 7.28 -10.49 5.73
CA ASN A 124 6.76 -11.83 5.47
C ASN A 124 5.33 -11.84 4.89
N GLY A 125 4.68 -10.69 4.78
CA GLY A 125 3.25 -10.61 4.53
C GLY A 125 2.41 -10.76 5.81
N GLN A 126 1.13 -10.99 5.63
CA GLN A 126 0.19 -11.28 6.71
C GLN A 126 0.45 -12.66 7.32
N THR A 127 0.11 -12.86 8.58
CA THR A 127 0.27 -14.16 9.28
C THR A 127 -0.68 -15.24 8.75
N SER A 128 -1.83 -14.82 8.23
CA SER A 128 -2.80 -15.66 7.53
C SER A 128 -3.42 -14.84 6.41
N ASP A 129 -3.88 -15.52 5.37
CA ASP A 129 -4.68 -14.93 4.28
C ASP A 129 -3.97 -13.73 3.62
N ASP A 130 -2.66 -13.86 3.38
CA ASP A 130 -1.93 -12.83 2.64
C ASP A 130 -2.40 -12.82 1.17
N PRO A 131 -2.91 -11.70 0.64
CA PRO A 131 -3.54 -11.68 -0.68
C PRO A 131 -2.61 -12.12 -1.80
N VAL A 132 -1.30 -11.89 -1.64
CA VAL A 132 -0.28 -12.20 -2.64
C VAL A 132 -0.11 -13.70 -2.83
N GLU A 133 -0.37 -14.53 -1.80
CA GLU A 133 -0.20 -15.99 -1.86
C GLU A 133 -1.05 -16.65 -2.95
N SER A 134 -2.19 -16.05 -3.29
CA SER A 134 -3.10 -16.53 -4.34
C SER A 134 -2.66 -16.19 -5.77
N TRP A 135 -1.68 -15.30 -5.94
CA TRP A 135 -1.29 -14.81 -7.25
C TRP A 135 -0.36 -15.78 -7.99
N PRO A 136 -0.48 -15.89 -9.33
CA PRO A 136 0.50 -16.58 -10.16
C PRO A 136 1.93 -16.09 -9.90
N LYS A 137 2.89 -17.02 -9.83
CA LYS A 137 4.31 -16.67 -9.63
C LYS A 137 4.91 -15.85 -10.77
N SER A 138 4.31 -15.96 -11.95
CA SER A 138 4.68 -15.18 -13.13
C SER A 138 4.14 -13.75 -13.10
N ASP A 139 3.22 -13.38 -12.20
CA ASP A 139 2.68 -12.01 -12.17
C ASP A 139 3.77 -10.99 -11.84
N ARG A 140 3.67 -9.81 -12.46
CA ARG A 140 4.53 -8.67 -12.14
C ARG A 140 4.04 -7.99 -10.88
N ILE A 141 4.90 -7.88 -9.86
CA ILE A 141 4.58 -7.33 -8.55
C ILE A 141 5.46 -6.13 -8.26
N VAL A 142 4.84 -5.01 -7.87
CA VAL A 142 5.52 -3.80 -7.39
C VAL A 142 5.19 -3.61 -5.91
N THR A 143 6.18 -3.85 -5.05
CA THR A 143 6.08 -3.54 -3.63
C THR A 143 6.44 -2.08 -3.38
N TYR A 144 5.79 -1.45 -2.41
CA TYR A 144 6.13 -0.10 -1.99
C TYR A 144 6.03 0.07 -0.48
N CYS A 145 6.75 1.05 0.05
CA CYS A 145 6.62 1.53 1.41
C CYS A 145 6.64 3.07 1.40
N ARG A 146 6.55 3.72 2.56
CA ARG A 146 6.46 5.18 2.60
C ARG A 146 7.74 5.84 2.08
N CYS A 147 8.90 5.38 2.56
CA CYS A 147 10.21 5.96 2.26
C CYS A 147 11.19 4.90 1.73
N PRO A 148 12.19 5.34 0.95
CA PRO A 148 12.27 5.05 -0.47
C PRO A 148 11.99 3.58 -0.77
N HIS A 149 12.72 2.66 -0.16
CA HIS A 149 12.54 1.26 -0.49
C HIS A 149 13.07 0.27 0.59
N HIS A 150 13.04 0.59 1.89
CA HIS A 150 13.52 -0.39 2.91
C HIS A 150 12.53 -1.53 3.13
N MET A 151 11.34 -1.20 3.60
CA MET A 151 10.30 -2.21 3.85
C MET A 151 9.85 -2.89 2.56
N SER A 152 9.69 -2.15 1.46
CA SER A 152 9.36 -2.73 0.15
C SER A 152 10.43 -3.71 -0.33
N ALA A 153 11.72 -3.37 -0.24
CA ALA A 153 12.78 -4.31 -0.62
C ALA A 153 12.81 -5.57 0.26
N LEU A 154 12.51 -5.45 1.57
CA LEU A 154 12.38 -6.61 2.45
C LEU A 154 11.24 -7.54 2.01
N ARG A 155 10.08 -6.99 1.66
CA ARG A 155 8.96 -7.78 1.14
C ARG A 155 9.28 -8.38 -0.23
N ALA A 156 9.85 -7.60 -1.15
CA ALA A 156 10.26 -8.04 -2.47
C ALA A 156 11.27 -9.19 -2.41
N ALA A 157 12.31 -9.08 -1.59
CA ALA A 157 13.29 -10.15 -1.40
C ALA A 157 12.65 -11.44 -0.89
N ASN A 158 11.67 -11.33 0.02
CA ASN A 158 10.92 -12.50 0.48
C ASN A 158 10.08 -13.14 -0.63
N LEU A 159 9.37 -12.33 -1.44
CA LEU A 159 8.60 -12.83 -2.59
C LEU A 159 9.50 -13.50 -3.65
N ILE A 160 10.65 -12.93 -3.97
CA ILE A 160 11.63 -13.54 -4.89
C ILE A 160 12.07 -14.90 -4.34
N ASN A 161 12.38 -15.00 -3.05
CA ASN A 161 12.74 -16.27 -2.41
C ASN A 161 11.58 -17.28 -2.37
N GLN A 162 10.33 -16.81 -2.43
CA GLN A 162 9.12 -17.64 -2.57
C GLN A 162 8.82 -18.03 -4.03
N GLY A 163 9.69 -17.68 -4.97
CA GLY A 163 9.61 -18.09 -6.38
C GLY A 163 8.79 -17.18 -7.28
N TYR A 164 8.41 -15.97 -6.84
CA TYR A 164 7.83 -14.98 -7.76
C TYR A 164 8.92 -14.46 -8.71
N GLU A 165 8.60 -14.42 -10.01
CA GLU A 165 9.58 -14.23 -11.07
C GLU A 165 9.88 -12.75 -11.35
N ARG A 166 8.86 -11.88 -11.23
CA ARG A 166 8.90 -10.48 -11.65
C ARG A 166 8.53 -9.56 -10.49
N VAL A 167 9.45 -9.37 -9.54
CA VAL A 167 9.19 -8.58 -8.32
C VAL A 167 10.12 -7.37 -8.25
N TYR A 168 9.51 -6.21 -8.03
CA TYR A 168 10.18 -4.92 -7.96
C TYR A 168 9.84 -4.20 -6.65
N ALA A 169 10.75 -3.35 -6.18
CA ALA A 169 10.44 -2.34 -5.18
C ALA A 169 10.35 -0.97 -5.85
N LEU A 170 9.32 -0.20 -5.57
CA LEU A 170 9.19 1.19 -6.05
C LEU A 170 10.36 2.02 -5.49
N ASP A 171 11.19 2.63 -6.36
CA ASP A 171 12.46 3.26 -5.96
C ASP A 171 12.26 4.40 -4.95
N LYS A 172 11.29 5.28 -5.19
CA LYS A 172 11.07 6.46 -4.36
C LYS A 172 9.95 6.31 -3.34
N GLY A 173 9.26 5.17 -3.35
CA GLY A 173 8.20 4.85 -2.41
C GLY A 173 6.92 5.65 -2.63
N PHE A 174 6.03 5.60 -1.63
CA PHE A 174 4.68 6.13 -1.71
C PHE A 174 4.61 7.66 -1.64
N ASP A 175 5.56 8.30 -0.96
CA ASP A 175 5.61 9.78 -0.93
C ASP A 175 5.77 10.36 -2.33
N ASP A 176 6.71 9.81 -3.11
CA ASP A 176 6.96 10.23 -4.49
C ASP A 176 5.77 9.92 -5.42
N TRP A 177 5.08 8.80 -5.21
CA TRP A 177 3.81 8.49 -5.91
C TRP A 177 2.75 9.59 -5.68
N ILE A 178 2.61 10.06 -4.44
CA ILE A 178 1.68 11.14 -4.07
C ILE A 178 2.13 12.47 -4.70
N GLU A 179 3.43 12.79 -4.64
CA GLU A 179 3.98 14.03 -5.20
C GLU A 179 3.76 14.14 -6.72
N HIS A 180 3.76 13.01 -7.43
CA HIS A 180 3.43 12.95 -8.86
C HIS A 180 1.92 12.96 -9.15
N GLY A 181 1.06 13.08 -8.12
CA GLY A 181 -0.39 13.11 -8.26
C GLY A 181 -0.99 11.80 -8.76
N HIS A 182 -0.32 10.67 -8.53
CA HIS A 182 -0.79 9.37 -8.98
C HIS A 182 -1.95 8.85 -8.10
N PRO A 183 -2.81 7.95 -8.61
CA PRO A 183 -4.02 7.55 -7.91
C PRO A 183 -3.76 6.88 -6.55
N ILE A 184 -4.48 7.36 -5.54
CA ILE A 184 -4.49 6.81 -4.18
C ILE A 184 -5.93 6.55 -3.74
N ALA A 185 -6.10 5.65 -2.78
CA ALA A 185 -7.37 5.33 -2.15
C ALA A 185 -7.17 5.23 -0.62
N GLY A 186 -8.26 5.32 0.13
CA GLY A 186 -8.24 5.22 1.58
C GLY A 186 -9.35 6.04 2.22
N SER A 187 -9.52 5.86 3.52
CA SER A 187 -10.55 6.53 4.32
C SER A 187 -10.25 8.01 4.60
N ASN A 188 -8.97 8.41 4.54
CA ASN A 188 -8.55 9.78 4.79
C ASN A 188 -7.19 10.06 4.12
N VAL A 189 -7.23 10.27 2.80
CA VAL A 189 -6.03 10.44 1.96
C VAL A 189 -5.20 11.68 2.30
N GLU A 190 -5.80 12.67 2.96
CA GLU A 190 -5.13 13.90 3.41
C GLU A 190 -4.40 13.73 4.74
N LYS A 191 -4.72 12.69 5.51
CA LYS A 191 -4.06 12.44 6.80
C LYS A 191 -2.60 12.08 6.56
N GLN A 192 -1.70 12.90 7.08
CA GLN A 192 -0.26 12.63 7.04
C GLN A 192 0.20 12.05 8.39
N PRO A 193 1.19 11.13 8.37
CA PRO A 193 1.77 10.61 9.60
C PRO A 193 2.66 11.66 10.27
N ASN A 194 2.85 11.52 11.58
CA ASN A 194 3.85 12.30 12.29
C ASN A 194 5.23 11.70 12.03
N ARG A 195 6.10 12.42 11.32
CA ARG A 195 7.44 11.94 10.98
C ARG A 195 8.41 12.25 12.10
N GLN A 196 8.89 11.20 12.75
CA GLN A 196 9.86 11.30 13.82
C GLN A 196 11.16 10.61 13.41
N THR A 197 12.29 11.15 13.87
CA THR A 197 13.61 10.58 13.57
C THR A 197 14.24 10.08 14.85
N ILE A 198 14.68 8.82 14.83
CA ILE A 198 15.44 8.20 15.91
C ILE A 198 16.81 7.82 15.35
N THR A 199 17.86 8.28 16.02
CA THR A 199 19.25 7.96 15.68
C THR A 199 19.82 6.96 16.67
N GLY A 200 20.62 6.03 16.16
CA GLY A 200 21.30 5.09 17.02
C GLY A 200 22.55 4.51 16.39
N THR A 201 23.30 3.80 17.22
CA THR A 201 24.49 3.07 16.80
C THR A 201 24.47 1.67 17.41
N THR A 202 25.01 0.70 16.68
CA THR A 202 25.31 -0.67 17.12
C THR A 202 26.73 -1.03 16.68
N ALA A 203 27.23 -2.21 17.04
CA ALA A 203 28.55 -2.65 16.60
C ALA A 203 28.67 -2.70 15.06
N PRO A 204 29.78 -2.19 14.46
CA PRO A 204 30.00 -2.20 13.01
C PRO A 204 29.91 -3.58 12.33
N LYS A 205 30.06 -4.67 13.08
CA LYS A 205 29.92 -6.05 12.57
C LYS A 205 28.51 -6.36 12.06
N PHE A 206 27.51 -5.55 12.43
CA PHE A 206 26.13 -5.67 11.97
C PHE A 206 25.82 -4.79 10.75
N ALA A 207 26.85 -4.26 10.07
CA ALA A 207 26.65 -3.54 8.82
C ALA A 207 25.87 -4.37 7.80
N GLY A 208 24.84 -3.76 7.19
CA GLY A 208 23.92 -4.43 6.27
C GLY A 208 22.75 -5.16 6.94
N GLU A 209 22.79 -5.36 8.25
CA GLU A 209 21.63 -5.86 9.02
C GLU A 209 20.58 -4.76 9.19
N THR A 210 19.44 -5.13 9.79
CA THR A 210 18.30 -4.24 9.96
C THR A 210 18.14 -3.76 11.40
N ALA A 211 17.95 -2.46 11.58
CA ALA A 211 17.39 -1.88 12.80
C ALA A 211 15.89 -1.68 12.61
N TRP A 212 15.11 -2.07 13.61
CA TRP A 212 13.65 -2.02 13.60
C TRP A 212 13.12 -1.09 14.68
N ALA A 213 12.01 -0.41 14.38
CA ALA A 213 11.16 0.24 15.35
C ALA A 213 9.77 -0.37 15.33
N PHE A 214 9.17 -0.56 16.50
CA PHE A 214 7.80 -1.05 16.65
C PHE A 214 7.02 -0.17 17.63
N HIS A 215 5.86 0.30 17.21
CA HIS A 215 4.81 0.76 18.12
C HIS A 215 3.77 -0.36 18.26
N ARG A 216 3.97 -1.20 19.27
CA ARG A 216 3.20 -2.45 19.48
C ARG A 216 1.70 -2.21 19.59
N LYS A 217 1.28 -1.09 20.19
CA LYS A 217 -0.12 -0.77 20.44
C LYS A 217 -0.94 -0.59 19.15
N SER A 218 -0.34 0.03 18.12
CA SER A 218 -1.01 0.24 16.83
C SER A 218 -0.49 -0.70 15.75
N ASP A 219 0.31 -1.70 16.12
CA ASP A 219 1.03 -2.57 15.19
C ASP A 219 1.79 -1.80 14.09
N GLN A 220 2.34 -0.63 14.39
CA GLN A 220 3.12 0.11 13.40
C GLN A 220 4.59 -0.29 13.52
N GLN A 221 5.27 -0.42 12.39
CA GLN A 221 6.68 -0.77 12.38
C GLN A 221 7.40 -0.08 11.22
N GLU A 222 8.69 0.14 11.41
CA GLU A 222 9.57 0.73 10.41
C GLU A 222 10.95 0.10 10.52
N ALA A 223 11.70 0.10 9.42
CA ALA A 223 13.02 -0.51 9.37
C ALA A 223 14.01 0.34 8.59
N THR A 224 15.26 0.26 9.00
CA THR A 224 16.38 0.87 8.29
C THR A 224 17.59 -0.05 8.27
N GLY A 225 18.54 0.24 7.36
CA GLY A 225 19.77 -0.52 7.25
C GLY A 225 20.81 0.03 8.22
N ILE A 226 21.60 -0.87 8.80
CA ILE A 226 22.75 -0.49 9.61
C ILE A 226 23.93 -0.20 8.68
N GLU A 227 24.53 0.97 8.82
CA GLU A 227 25.67 1.41 8.01
C GLU A 227 26.96 0.66 8.38
N LYS A 228 28.01 0.81 7.57
CA LYS A 228 29.34 0.26 7.85
C LYS A 228 29.94 0.74 9.17
N SER A 229 29.55 1.94 9.62
CA SER A 229 29.93 2.54 10.89
C SER A 229 29.16 1.94 12.09
N GLY A 230 28.12 1.15 11.84
CA GLY A 230 27.15 0.72 12.85
C GLY A 230 26.05 1.74 13.13
N GLN A 231 26.08 2.92 12.50
CA GLN A 231 25.03 3.93 12.65
C GLN A 231 23.77 3.52 11.90
N TYR A 232 22.63 3.98 12.40
CA TYR A 232 21.34 3.87 11.73
C TYR A 232 20.45 5.07 12.03
N VAL A 233 19.58 5.40 11.08
CA VAL A 233 18.58 6.46 11.20
C VAL A 233 17.21 5.88 10.83
N LEU A 234 16.32 5.83 11.83
CA LEU A 234 14.94 5.41 11.68
C LEU A 234 14.07 6.64 11.46
N ASN A 235 13.41 6.71 10.30
CA ASN A 235 12.42 7.74 10.01
C ASN A 235 11.04 7.11 10.15
N LEU A 236 10.33 7.42 11.23
CA LEU A 236 9.07 6.79 11.62
C LEU A 236 7.89 7.60 11.07
N PRO A 237 7.21 7.16 9.98
CA PRO A 237 5.96 7.75 9.53
C PRO A 237 4.78 7.13 10.29
N PHE A 238 4.79 7.20 11.62
CA PHE A 238 3.73 6.59 12.44
C PHE A 238 2.52 7.53 12.57
N TYR A 239 1.33 6.95 12.44
CA TYR A 239 0.06 7.61 12.67
C TYR A 239 -0.33 7.53 14.15
N ASP A 240 -0.97 8.58 14.67
CA ASP A 240 -1.60 8.59 15.99
C ASP A 240 -0.68 8.18 17.16
N VAL A 241 0.60 8.58 17.08
CA VAL A 241 1.59 8.46 18.15
C VAL A 241 1.89 9.82 18.76
N THR A 242 2.20 9.83 20.06
CA THR A 242 2.57 11.00 20.86
C THR A 242 3.94 10.80 21.49
N ASP A 243 4.50 11.84 22.11
CA ASP A 243 5.80 11.72 22.81
C ASP A 243 5.80 10.64 23.90
N ASP A 244 4.65 10.40 24.54
CA ASP A 244 4.46 9.34 25.55
C ASP A 244 4.28 7.93 24.96
N SER A 245 4.18 7.78 23.64
CA SER A 245 4.00 6.47 23.00
C SER A 245 5.25 5.62 23.15
N MET A 246 5.11 4.39 23.65
CA MET A 246 6.24 3.47 23.82
C MET A 246 6.65 2.86 22.48
N ILE A 247 7.91 3.06 22.10
CA ILE A 247 8.50 2.51 20.88
C ILE A 247 9.60 1.53 21.27
N GLU A 248 9.51 0.31 20.74
CA GLU A 248 10.54 -0.70 20.86
C GLU A 248 11.51 -0.56 19.68
N ILE A 249 12.79 -0.32 19.97
CA ILE A 249 13.87 -0.36 19.00
C ILE A 249 14.62 -1.68 19.15
N LYS A 250 14.77 -2.40 18.04
CA LYS A 250 15.42 -3.71 17.99
C LYS A 250 16.50 -3.73 16.93
N THR A 251 17.71 -4.08 17.35
CA THR A 251 18.86 -4.37 16.49
C THR A 251 19.27 -5.83 16.69
N PRO A 252 20.25 -6.35 15.93
CA PRO A 252 20.84 -7.65 16.23
C PRO A 252 21.52 -7.71 17.61
N GLU A 253 21.92 -6.57 18.17
CA GLU A 253 22.69 -6.49 19.41
C GLU A 253 21.84 -6.23 20.65
N TYR A 254 20.82 -5.39 20.54
CA TYR A 254 20.02 -4.95 21.67
C TYR A 254 18.55 -4.77 21.32
N THR A 255 17.74 -4.71 22.37
CA THR A 255 16.35 -4.25 22.32
C THR A 255 16.15 -3.24 23.44
N ILE A 256 15.61 -2.07 23.11
CA ILE A 256 15.27 -1.01 24.06
C ILE A 256 13.83 -0.58 23.80
N GLU A 257 13.06 -0.35 24.87
CA GLU A 257 11.71 0.20 24.78
C GLU A 257 11.65 1.49 25.61
N LYS A 258 11.30 2.59 24.95
CA LYS A 258 11.26 3.94 25.53
C LYS A 258 10.15 4.76 24.93
N SER A 259 9.80 5.86 25.59
CA SER A 259 8.86 6.81 25.01
C SER A 259 9.44 7.43 23.73
N LEU A 260 8.57 7.80 22.80
CA LEU A 260 8.96 8.44 21.54
C LEU A 260 9.75 9.73 21.79
N GLY A 261 9.34 10.54 22.77
CA GLY A 261 10.05 11.78 23.13
C GLY A 261 11.44 11.54 23.70
N GLU A 262 11.66 10.48 24.49
CA GLU A 262 13.01 10.09 24.94
C GLU A 262 13.89 9.66 23.76
N LEU A 263 13.34 8.93 22.80
CA LEU A 263 14.09 8.39 21.66
C LEU A 263 14.43 9.44 20.60
N THR A 264 13.61 10.47 20.44
CA THR A 264 13.85 11.55 19.47
C THR A 264 14.75 12.66 20.03
N SER A 265 14.87 12.75 21.36
CA SER A 265 15.72 13.74 22.05
C SER A 265 17.15 13.26 22.32
N ALA A 266 17.44 11.99 22.07
CA ALA A 266 18.72 11.35 22.36
C ALA A 266 19.21 10.45 21.23
N THR A 267 20.47 10.04 21.29
CA THR A 267 21.02 8.99 20.42
C THR A 267 21.16 7.68 21.19
N ILE A 268 20.74 6.57 20.59
CA ILE A 268 20.90 5.24 21.18
C ILE A 268 22.35 4.79 21.02
N THR A 269 23.02 4.48 22.12
CA THR A 269 24.40 4.01 22.15
C THR A 269 24.51 2.54 21.74
N PRO A 270 25.72 2.04 21.41
CA PRO A 270 25.94 0.62 21.16
C PRO A 270 25.53 -0.31 22.31
N ALA A 271 25.45 0.20 23.54
CA ALA A 271 25.01 -0.57 24.70
C ALA A 271 23.47 -0.64 24.85
N GLY A 272 22.71 -0.06 23.91
CA GLY A 272 21.25 0.00 23.99
C GLY A 272 20.74 0.95 25.08
N THR A 273 21.48 2.02 25.34
CA THR A 273 21.11 3.08 26.29
C THR A 273 21.02 4.44 25.60
N LEU A 274 20.29 5.39 26.18
CA LEU A 274 20.17 6.74 25.63
C LEU A 274 21.35 7.60 26.07
N SER A 275 21.99 8.27 25.11
CA SER A 275 22.93 9.37 25.34
C SER A 275 22.28 10.65 24.86
N GLN A 276 22.09 11.61 25.77
CA GLN A 276 21.52 12.92 25.42
C GLN A 276 22.36 13.57 24.31
N ASN A 277 21.68 14.15 23.33
CA ASN A 277 22.34 14.98 22.34
C ASN A 277 22.84 16.24 23.06
N VAL A 278 24.16 16.41 23.18
CA VAL A 278 24.71 17.67 23.71
C VAL A 278 24.35 18.75 22.71
N GLN A 279 23.40 19.62 23.06
CA GLN A 279 23.08 20.83 22.32
C GLN A 279 24.26 21.82 22.36
#